data_AF-A0A976DEZ3-F1
#
_entry.id   AF-A0A976DEZ3-F1
#
_cell.length_a   1.000
_cell.length_b   1.000
_cell.length_c   1.000
_cell.angle_alpha   90.00
_cell.angle_beta   90.00
_cell.angle_gamma   90.00
#
_symmetry.space_group_name_H-M   'P 1'
#
loop_
_entity.id
_entity.type
_entity.pdbx_description
1 polymer ?
#
loop_
_entity_poly.entity_id
_entity_poly.type
_entity_poly.pdbx_seq_one_letter_code
_entity_poly.pdbx_strand_id
1 'polypeptide(L)'
;MDRALDLVFNHANTAPFVSKFLIQQLVSGEPSPSYVDRVARVFQNNGSGVRGDMKAVVRAILLDTEARGAAKWAPSYGHLSEPVLAITRLARAMNATSDGVYFRTTPSGSGQTVFYSPSVFNYYPPDYTLTKSGVTSPEFAIYNTSSAINRANVAYNILFSTIGIDQTVFGATGTQFDLSHYNSVAANSAALLDRVNDVLFAGRMSSTTRAIIQTAIDAIATSDTATRVKTALYLSSVSPETQVLR
;
A
#
# COMPACT_ATOMS: atom_id res chain seq x y z
N MET A 1 16.72 -1.39 34.36
CA MET A 1 15.87 -1.01 33.22
C MET A 1 14.85 -2.10 32.91
N ASP A 2 15.27 -3.37 32.91
CA ASP A 2 14.43 -4.53 32.58
C ASP A 2 13.11 -4.59 33.35
N ARG A 3 13.13 -4.36 34.67
CA ARG A 3 11.91 -4.36 35.50
C ARG A 3 10.88 -3.28 35.11
N ALA A 4 11.31 -2.14 34.59
CA ALA A 4 10.41 -1.09 34.11
C ALA A 4 9.81 -1.48 32.75
N LEU A 5 10.62 -2.08 31.87
CA LEU A 5 10.15 -2.63 30.59
C LEU A 5 9.17 -3.78 30.80
N ASP A 6 9.43 -4.67 31.77
CA ASP A 6 8.53 -5.75 32.13
C ASP A 6 7.18 -5.24 32.63
N LEU A 7 7.18 -4.18 33.45
CA LEU A 7 5.94 -3.55 33.92
C LEU A 7 5.14 -2.97 32.76
N VAL A 8 5.78 -2.24 31.85
CA VAL A 8 5.12 -1.67 30.66
C VAL A 8 4.62 -2.80 29.75
N PHE A 9 5.42 -3.82 29.49
CA PHE A 9 5.04 -4.94 28.62
C PHE A 9 3.84 -5.73 29.17
N ASN A 10 3.78 -5.92 30.49
CA ASN A 10 2.71 -6.63 31.15
C ASN A 10 1.50 -5.76 31.51
N HIS A 11 1.59 -4.44 31.29
CA HIS A 11 0.46 -3.54 31.52
C HIS A 11 -0.75 -3.90 30.64
N ALA A 12 -1.96 -3.73 31.19
CA ALA A 12 -3.21 -4.12 30.52
C ALA A 12 -3.41 -3.40 29.19
N ASN A 13 -3.02 -2.12 29.09
CA ASN A 13 -3.19 -1.31 27.88
C ASN A 13 -2.21 -1.65 26.75
N THR A 14 -1.13 -2.37 27.03
CA THR A 14 -0.09 -2.64 26.03
C THR A 14 -0.61 -3.54 24.92
N ALA A 15 -1.35 -4.60 25.28
CA ALA A 15 -1.87 -5.54 24.28
C ALA A 15 -2.91 -4.89 23.34
N PRO A 16 -3.94 -4.16 23.82
CA PRO A 16 -4.86 -3.44 22.94
C PRO A 16 -4.18 -2.35 22.10
N PHE A 17 -3.23 -1.60 22.69
CA PHE A 17 -2.53 -0.53 21.99
C PHE A 17 -1.70 -1.07 20.81
N VAL A 18 -0.84 -2.07 21.06
CA VAL A 18 -0.02 -2.69 20.02
C VAL A 18 -0.90 -3.37 18.97
N SER A 19 -1.96 -4.05 19.39
CA SER A 19 -2.88 -4.72 18.45
C SER A 19 -3.57 -3.72 17.53
N LYS A 20 -4.13 -2.62 18.07
CA LYS A 20 -4.74 -1.56 17.26
C LYS A 20 -3.73 -0.98 16.27
N PHE A 21 -2.54 -0.63 16.74
CA PHE A 21 -1.49 -0.06 15.89
C PHE A 21 -1.13 -1.01 14.74
N LEU A 22 -0.88 -2.29 15.02
CA LEU A 22 -0.53 -3.27 13.98
C LEU A 22 -1.69 -3.51 12.99
N ILE A 23 -2.93 -3.54 13.45
CA ILE A 23 -4.09 -3.67 12.55
C ILE A 23 -4.19 -2.47 11.62
N GLN A 24 -3.97 -1.25 12.15
CA GLN A 24 -3.97 -0.02 11.35
C GLN A 24 -2.90 -0.05 10.25
N GLN A 25 -1.71 -0.56 10.54
CA GLN A 25 -0.63 -0.66 9.56
C GLN A 25 -0.82 -1.80 8.53
N LEU A 26 -1.53 -2.87 8.89
CA LEU A 26 -1.60 -4.09 8.08
C LEU A 26 -2.91 -4.27 7.31
N VAL A 27 -4.03 -3.73 7.80
CA VAL A 27 -5.37 -4.12 7.33
C VAL A 27 -6.32 -2.95 7.15
N SER A 28 -6.56 -2.15 8.20
CA SER A 28 -7.55 -1.06 8.13
C SER A 28 -7.32 0.02 9.17
N GLY A 29 -7.51 1.29 8.78
CA GLY A 29 -7.31 2.46 9.63
C GLY A 29 -8.31 2.58 10.79
N GLU A 30 -9.49 1.96 10.68
CA GLU A 30 -10.56 2.00 11.69
C GLU A 30 -11.02 0.58 12.08
N PRO A 31 -10.19 -0.19 12.82
CA PRO A 31 -10.59 -1.52 13.25
C PRO A 31 -11.65 -1.47 14.34
N SER A 32 -12.60 -2.42 14.32
CA SER A 32 -13.61 -2.48 15.37
C SER A 32 -12.99 -2.79 16.75
N PRO A 33 -13.58 -2.32 17.86
CA PRO A 33 -13.13 -2.69 19.20
C PRO A 33 -13.07 -4.20 19.43
N SER A 34 -13.98 -4.95 18.79
CA SER A 34 -14.03 -6.41 18.88
C SER A 34 -12.83 -7.08 18.20
N TYR A 35 -12.37 -6.53 17.08
CA TYR A 35 -11.20 -7.03 16.37
C TYR A 35 -9.92 -6.76 17.16
N VAL A 36 -9.79 -5.56 17.72
CA VAL A 36 -8.69 -5.23 18.63
C VAL A 36 -8.67 -6.15 19.85
N ASP A 37 -9.82 -6.46 20.47
CA ASP A 37 -9.88 -7.37 21.62
C ASP A 37 -9.43 -8.80 21.27
N ARG A 38 -9.88 -9.35 20.13
CA ARG A 38 -9.47 -10.69 19.68
C ARG A 38 -7.97 -10.80 19.48
N VAL A 39 -7.36 -9.82 18.81
CA VAL A 39 -5.90 -9.79 18.60
C VAL A 39 -5.15 -9.54 19.90
N ALA A 40 -5.67 -8.67 20.77
CA ALA A 40 -5.07 -8.39 22.08
C ALA A 40 -5.02 -9.65 22.96
N ARG A 41 -6.05 -10.52 22.92
CA ARG A 41 -6.03 -11.81 23.62
C ARG A 41 -4.91 -12.72 23.11
N VAL A 42 -4.69 -12.77 21.80
CA VAL A 42 -3.57 -13.54 21.20
C VAL A 42 -2.22 -12.94 21.58
N PHE A 43 -2.11 -11.62 21.63
CA PHE A 43 -0.91 -10.96 22.15
C PHE A 43 -0.67 -11.32 23.62
N GLN A 44 -1.72 -11.37 24.44
CA GLN A 44 -1.59 -11.73 25.86
C GLN A 44 -1.19 -13.19 26.05
N ASN A 45 -1.70 -14.09 25.19
CA ASN A 45 -1.38 -15.50 25.20
C ASN A 45 -1.66 -16.13 23.82
N ASN A 46 -0.61 -16.65 23.17
CA ASN A 46 -0.71 -17.31 21.86
C ASN A 46 -1.35 -18.72 21.88
N GLY A 47 -1.94 -19.14 22.99
CA GLY A 47 -2.46 -20.49 23.21
C GLY A 47 -1.44 -21.45 23.83
N SER A 48 -0.18 -21.03 23.99
CA SER A 48 0.89 -21.78 24.66
C SER A 48 1.47 -21.04 25.88
N GLY A 49 0.78 -20.00 26.37
CA GLY A 49 1.21 -19.19 27.50
C GLY A 49 2.27 -18.13 27.15
N VAL A 50 2.59 -17.94 25.86
CA VAL A 50 3.59 -16.95 25.44
C VAL A 50 2.90 -15.62 25.13
N ARG A 51 3.32 -14.57 25.84
CA ARG A 51 2.90 -13.19 25.60
C ARG A 51 3.79 -12.55 24.54
N GLY A 52 3.20 -11.79 23.62
CA GLY A 52 3.93 -11.02 22.61
C GLY A 52 4.50 -11.83 21.46
N ASP A 53 3.98 -13.03 21.18
CA ASP A 53 4.35 -13.81 20.00
C ASP A 53 3.87 -13.10 18.72
N MET A 54 4.78 -12.39 18.05
CA MET A 54 4.47 -11.61 16.85
C MET A 54 4.02 -12.45 15.67
N LYS A 55 4.46 -13.71 15.57
CA LYS A 55 3.99 -14.62 14.52
C LYS A 55 2.52 -14.97 14.75
N ALA A 56 2.14 -15.25 16.00
CA ALA A 56 0.75 -15.50 16.36
C ALA A 56 -0.13 -14.25 16.18
N VAL A 57 0.36 -13.09 16.60
CA VAL A 57 -0.37 -11.80 16.48
C VAL A 57 -0.60 -11.42 15.02
N VAL A 58 0.43 -11.43 14.18
CA VAL A 58 0.26 -11.11 12.74
C VAL A 58 -0.67 -12.11 12.06
N ARG A 59 -0.59 -13.39 12.41
CA ARG A 59 -1.54 -14.40 11.90
C ARG A 59 -2.97 -14.09 12.34
N ALA A 60 -3.19 -13.73 13.60
CA ALA A 60 -4.51 -13.39 14.12
C ALA A 60 -5.11 -12.16 13.41
N ILE A 61 -4.29 -11.15 13.13
CA ILE A 61 -4.67 -9.97 12.35
C ILE A 61 -5.12 -10.41 10.95
N LEU A 62 -4.25 -11.07 10.18
CA LEU A 62 -4.53 -11.35 8.77
C LEU A 62 -5.65 -12.38 8.54
N LEU A 63 -5.95 -13.23 9.53
CA LEU A 63 -6.99 -14.26 9.45
C LEU A 63 -8.30 -13.89 10.15
N ASP A 64 -8.39 -12.71 10.74
CA ASP A 64 -9.61 -12.28 11.44
C ASP A 64 -10.81 -12.20 10.49
N THR A 65 -12.00 -12.43 11.03
CA THR A 65 -13.27 -12.32 10.30
C THR A 65 -13.53 -10.93 9.73
N GLU A 66 -13.06 -9.87 10.39
CA GLU A 66 -13.16 -8.51 9.87
C GLU A 66 -12.23 -8.29 8.68
N ALA A 67 -11.02 -8.85 8.75
CA ALA A 67 -10.02 -8.79 7.67
C ALA A 67 -10.43 -9.61 6.44
N ARG A 68 -11.06 -10.77 6.64
CA ARG A 68 -11.35 -11.74 5.56
C ARG A 68 -12.80 -11.70 5.08
N GLY A 69 -13.72 -11.28 5.94
CA GLY A 69 -15.16 -11.36 5.75
C GLY A 69 -15.76 -10.20 4.96
N ALA A 70 -17.04 -9.91 5.22
CA ALA A 70 -17.82 -8.93 4.48
C ALA A 70 -17.53 -7.46 4.86
N ALA A 71 -16.95 -7.23 6.05
CA ALA A 71 -16.63 -5.88 6.52
C ALA A 71 -15.72 -5.12 5.54
N LYS A 72 -14.86 -5.85 4.80
CA LYS A 72 -13.97 -5.26 3.78
C LYS A 72 -14.66 -4.53 2.63
N TRP A 73 -15.96 -4.75 2.47
CA TRP A 73 -16.77 -4.12 1.44
C TRP A 73 -17.42 -2.82 1.92
N ALA A 74 -17.33 -2.51 3.21
CA ALA A 74 -17.86 -1.26 3.75
C ALA A 74 -17.09 -0.06 3.16
N PRO A 75 -17.77 1.05 2.84
CA PRO A 75 -17.11 2.25 2.31
C PRO A 75 -16.01 2.82 3.22
N SER A 76 -16.16 2.69 4.54
CA SER A 76 -15.19 3.12 5.54
C SER A 76 -14.03 2.14 5.75
N TYR A 77 -14.09 0.95 5.16
CA TYR A 77 -13.07 -0.07 5.37
C TYR A 77 -11.84 0.13 4.48
N GLY A 78 -10.70 -0.23 5.06
CA GLY A 78 -9.40 -0.22 4.42
C GLY A 78 -8.50 0.84 5.03
N HIS A 79 -7.43 1.15 4.33
CA HIS A 79 -6.56 2.26 4.65
C HIS A 79 -5.95 2.80 3.35
N LEU A 80 -5.57 4.08 3.35
CA LEU A 80 -4.84 4.62 2.21
C LEU A 80 -3.49 3.90 2.13
N SER A 81 -3.14 3.40 0.96
CA SER A 81 -1.80 2.86 0.73
C SER A 81 -0.80 3.94 1.13
N GLU A 82 0.21 3.60 1.91
CA GLU A 82 1.31 4.52 2.18
C GLU A 82 2.11 4.82 0.89
N PRO A 83 2.84 5.95 0.78
CA PRO A 83 3.67 6.25 -0.38
C PRO A 83 4.58 5.10 -0.82
N VAL A 84 5.31 4.48 0.12
CA VAL A 84 6.20 3.35 -0.18
C VAL A 84 5.42 2.11 -0.64
N LEU A 85 4.26 1.84 -0.03
CA LEU A 85 3.40 0.71 -0.43
C LEU A 85 2.81 0.90 -1.83
N ALA A 86 2.46 2.14 -2.21
CA ALA A 86 1.94 2.44 -3.55
C ALA A 86 3.01 2.21 -4.62
N ILE A 87 4.24 2.67 -4.36
CA ILE A 87 5.40 2.49 -5.25
C ILE A 87 5.73 1.00 -5.39
N THR A 88 5.85 0.28 -4.29
CA THR A 88 6.22 -1.14 -4.31
C THR A 88 5.11 -2.02 -4.89
N ARG A 89 3.84 -1.64 -4.75
CA ARG A 89 2.71 -2.30 -5.46
C ARG A 89 2.81 -2.10 -6.96
N LEU A 90 3.08 -0.89 -7.44
CA LEU A 90 3.26 -0.62 -8.86
C LEU A 90 4.48 -1.37 -9.40
N ALA A 91 5.61 -1.37 -8.68
CA ALA A 91 6.80 -2.13 -9.05
C ALA A 91 6.51 -3.64 -9.14
N ARG A 92 5.81 -4.22 -8.15
CA ARG A 92 5.38 -5.64 -8.19
C ARG A 92 4.45 -5.94 -9.36
N ALA A 93 3.53 -5.03 -9.69
CA ALA A 93 2.64 -5.20 -10.84
C ALA A 93 3.39 -5.31 -12.18
N MET A 94 4.64 -4.81 -12.24
CA MET A 94 5.52 -4.82 -13.40
C MET A 94 6.68 -5.82 -13.27
N ASN A 95 6.57 -6.81 -12.38
CA ASN A 95 7.62 -7.81 -12.12
C ASN A 95 9.02 -7.17 -11.90
N ALA A 96 9.08 -6.09 -11.11
CA ALA A 96 10.32 -5.36 -10.92
C ALA A 96 11.41 -6.23 -10.28
N THR A 97 12.62 -6.15 -10.84
CA THR A 97 13.86 -6.57 -10.18
C THR A 97 14.60 -5.33 -9.74
N SER A 98 14.82 -5.16 -8.43
CA SER A 98 15.32 -3.90 -7.84
C SER A 98 16.28 -4.19 -6.70
N ASP A 99 17.31 -3.36 -6.59
CA ASP A 99 18.17 -3.24 -5.40
C ASP A 99 17.52 -2.42 -4.25
N GLY A 100 16.33 -1.84 -4.50
CA GLY A 100 15.59 -1.01 -3.55
C GLY A 100 16.17 0.41 -3.34
N VAL A 101 17.32 0.74 -3.94
CA VAL A 101 18.02 2.02 -3.70
C VAL A 101 17.18 3.19 -4.15
N TYR A 102 16.59 3.11 -5.36
CA TYR A 102 15.73 4.15 -5.90
C TYR A 102 14.54 4.41 -4.97
N PHE A 103 13.80 3.37 -4.60
CA PHE A 103 12.57 3.49 -3.81
C PHE A 103 12.77 4.01 -2.37
N ARG A 104 14.00 4.07 -1.86
CA ARG A 104 14.31 4.60 -0.52
C ARG A 104 13.89 6.07 -0.37
N THR A 105 14.19 6.90 -1.37
CA THR A 105 14.03 8.37 -1.28
C THR A 105 12.97 8.92 -2.22
N THR A 106 12.55 8.16 -3.24
CA THR A 106 11.49 8.56 -4.17
C THR A 106 10.18 9.02 -3.51
N PRO A 107 9.68 8.39 -2.41
CA PRO A 107 8.44 8.83 -1.77
C PRO A 107 8.58 10.07 -0.87
N SER A 108 9.78 10.67 -0.75
CA SER A 108 10.04 11.82 0.14
C SER A 108 9.09 13.00 -0.12
N GLY A 109 8.86 13.34 -1.39
CA GLY A 109 7.90 14.38 -1.79
C GLY A 109 6.44 14.05 -1.44
N SER A 110 6.14 12.79 -1.13
CA SER A 110 4.83 12.33 -0.68
C SER A 110 4.77 12.17 0.86
N GLY A 111 5.74 12.70 1.59
CA GLY A 111 5.75 12.72 3.06
C GLY A 111 6.35 11.48 3.73
N GLN A 112 7.01 10.59 2.97
CA GLN A 112 7.60 9.37 3.52
C GLN A 112 8.94 9.04 2.87
N THR A 113 10.02 9.05 3.63
CA THR A 113 11.35 8.58 3.21
C THR A 113 11.69 7.31 3.96
N VAL A 114 11.99 6.21 3.26
CA VAL A 114 12.19 4.90 3.91
C VAL A 114 13.32 4.99 4.96
N PHE A 115 13.07 4.40 6.13
CA PHE A 115 13.96 4.41 7.31
C PHE A 115 14.28 5.78 7.90
N TYR A 116 13.51 6.83 7.56
CA TYR A 116 13.73 8.19 8.05
C TYR A 116 12.43 8.75 8.67
N SER A 117 11.93 8.07 9.70
CA SER A 117 10.76 8.55 10.43
C SER A 117 11.09 9.87 11.16
N PRO A 118 10.24 10.91 11.05
CA PRO A 118 10.47 12.17 11.72
C PRO A 118 10.21 12.11 13.23
N SER A 119 9.55 11.05 13.73
CA SER A 119 9.17 10.93 15.13
C SER A 119 9.15 9.47 15.61
N VAL A 120 9.02 9.28 16.92
CA VAL A 120 8.76 7.97 17.54
C VAL A 120 7.36 7.42 17.25
N PHE A 121 6.46 8.26 16.72
CA PHE A 121 5.10 7.90 16.33
C PHE A 121 4.97 7.63 14.83
N ASN A 122 6.10 7.43 14.14
CA ASN A 122 6.17 7.24 12.69
C ASN A 122 5.89 8.55 11.90
N TYR A 123 5.48 8.44 10.62
CA TYR A 123 5.21 9.57 9.72
C TYR A 123 3.89 10.31 9.99
N TYR A 124 2.95 9.69 10.69
CA TYR A 124 1.61 10.23 10.93
C TYR A 124 1.01 9.71 12.23
N PRO A 125 0.12 10.47 12.89
CA PRO A 125 -0.51 10.05 14.13
C PRO A 125 -1.56 8.95 13.89
N PRO A 126 -1.67 7.95 14.80
CA PRO A 126 -2.56 6.79 14.63
C PRO A 126 -4.06 7.09 14.82
N ASP A 127 -4.40 8.30 15.25
CA ASP A 127 -5.76 8.77 15.54
C ASP A 127 -6.21 9.90 14.61
N TYR A 128 -5.49 10.15 13.50
CA TYR A 128 -5.93 11.10 12.50
C TYR A 128 -7.29 10.70 11.92
N THR A 129 -8.24 11.62 11.94
CA THR A 129 -9.60 11.42 11.41
C THR A 129 -9.87 12.36 10.24
N LEU A 130 -10.64 11.88 9.27
CA LEU A 130 -11.08 12.69 8.15
C LEU A 130 -12.23 13.60 8.59
N THR A 131 -12.07 14.92 8.45
CA THR A 131 -13.05 15.92 8.93
C THR A 131 -14.46 15.71 8.38
N LYS A 132 -14.60 15.20 7.15
CA LYS A 132 -15.90 15.01 6.49
C LYS A 132 -16.63 13.72 6.90
N SER A 133 -15.89 12.62 7.09
CA SER A 133 -16.49 11.31 7.36
C SER A 133 -16.38 10.88 8.83
N GLY A 134 -15.48 11.48 9.61
CA GLY A 134 -15.16 11.08 10.98
C GLY A 134 -14.36 9.77 11.10
N VAL A 135 -14.13 9.07 9.97
CA VAL A 135 -13.41 7.80 9.92
C VAL A 135 -11.94 8.03 10.30
N THR A 136 -11.42 7.13 11.15
CA THR A 136 -9.99 7.10 11.47
C THR A 136 -9.20 6.63 10.25
N SER A 137 -8.30 7.46 9.73
CA SER A 137 -7.49 7.15 8.56
C SER A 137 -6.10 7.77 8.66
N PRO A 138 -5.20 7.16 9.47
CA PRO A 138 -3.90 7.72 9.85
C PRO A 138 -3.06 8.25 8.69
N GLU A 139 -3.00 7.50 7.60
CA GLU A 139 -2.16 7.77 6.43
C GLU A 139 -2.58 9.02 5.67
N PHE A 140 -3.84 9.47 5.83
CA PHE A 140 -4.30 10.71 5.21
C PHE A 140 -3.68 11.96 5.84
N ALA A 141 -3.07 11.86 7.03
CA ALA A 141 -2.36 12.99 7.65
C ALA A 141 -1.20 13.52 6.79
N ILE A 142 -0.60 12.64 5.97
CA ILE A 142 0.45 13.00 5.01
C ILE A 142 -0.05 13.12 3.56
N TYR A 143 -1.36 12.98 3.33
CA TYR A 143 -1.98 13.04 2.01
C TYR A 143 -2.71 14.37 1.76
N ASN A 144 -1.98 15.32 1.21
CA ASN A 144 -2.46 16.63 0.75
C ASN A 144 -2.27 16.82 -0.78
N THR A 145 -2.72 17.96 -1.31
CA THR A 145 -2.62 18.31 -2.73
C THR A 145 -1.21 18.15 -3.31
N SER A 146 -0.18 18.59 -2.58
CA SER A 146 1.22 18.47 -3.04
C SER A 146 1.67 17.01 -3.07
N SER A 147 1.43 16.28 -1.98
CA SER A 147 1.80 14.87 -1.90
C SER A 147 1.09 14.01 -2.95
N ALA A 148 -0.18 14.32 -3.27
CA ALA A 148 -0.96 13.62 -4.28
C ALA A 148 -0.38 13.79 -5.69
N ILE A 149 0.02 15.02 -6.04
CA ILE A 149 0.73 15.31 -7.29
C ILE A 149 2.08 14.58 -7.31
N ASN A 150 2.83 14.60 -6.20
CA ASN A 150 4.11 13.90 -6.12
C ASN A 150 3.97 12.39 -6.32
N ARG A 151 2.89 11.77 -5.82
CA ARG A 151 2.62 10.33 -6.07
C ARG A 151 2.40 10.04 -7.55
N ALA A 152 1.65 10.89 -8.25
CA ALA A 152 1.47 10.78 -9.69
C ALA A 152 2.81 10.96 -10.43
N ASN A 153 3.60 11.97 -10.06
CA ASN A 153 4.92 12.19 -10.65
C ASN A 153 5.86 11.00 -10.45
N VAL A 154 5.84 10.37 -9.27
CA VAL A 154 6.63 9.18 -8.99
C VAL A 154 6.19 8.00 -9.87
N ALA A 155 4.88 7.74 -9.96
CA ALA A 155 4.36 6.69 -10.84
C ALA A 155 4.75 6.94 -12.30
N TYR A 156 4.67 8.19 -12.76
CA TYR A 156 5.11 8.58 -14.09
C TYR A 156 6.61 8.29 -14.30
N ASN A 157 7.48 8.72 -13.38
CA ASN A 157 8.92 8.49 -13.49
C ASN A 157 9.26 6.99 -13.51
N ILE A 158 8.57 6.17 -12.70
CA ILE A 158 8.75 4.72 -12.68
C ILE A 158 8.39 4.08 -14.03
N LEU A 159 7.35 4.57 -14.70
CA LEU A 159 6.85 3.99 -15.96
C LEU A 159 7.56 4.52 -17.21
N PHE A 160 7.90 5.82 -17.22
CA PHE A 160 8.38 6.52 -18.41
C PHE A 160 9.88 6.82 -18.39
N SER A 161 10.57 6.62 -17.27
CA SER A 161 12.03 6.81 -17.17
C SER A 161 12.76 5.48 -16.96
N THR A 162 14.08 5.50 -17.15
CA THR A 162 14.96 4.36 -16.80
C THR A 162 15.53 4.59 -15.40
N ILE A 163 15.50 3.57 -14.54
CA ILE A 163 16.08 3.61 -13.19
C ILE A 163 17.46 2.93 -13.25
N GLY A 164 18.48 3.74 -13.51
CA GLY A 164 19.87 3.27 -13.61
C GLY A 164 20.50 2.89 -12.27
N ILE A 165 21.73 2.40 -12.35
CA ILE A 165 22.58 2.07 -11.19
C ILE A 165 23.03 3.37 -10.51
N ASP A 166 22.80 3.49 -9.21
CA ASP A 166 23.38 4.55 -8.39
C ASP A 166 24.87 4.26 -8.15
N GLN A 167 25.74 5.00 -8.83
CA GLN A 167 27.20 4.83 -8.76
C GLN A 167 27.79 5.15 -7.38
N THR A 168 27.03 5.79 -6.49
CA THR A 168 27.48 6.12 -5.13
C THR A 168 27.23 5.00 -4.13
N VAL A 169 26.43 3.98 -4.51
CA VAL A 169 26.06 2.87 -3.64
C VAL A 169 26.77 1.61 -4.11
N PHE A 170 27.67 1.09 -3.27
CA PHE A 170 28.39 -0.15 -3.55
C PHE A 170 27.41 -1.33 -3.75
N GLY A 171 27.54 -2.03 -4.88
CA GLY A 171 26.70 -3.19 -5.21
C GLY A 171 25.31 -2.85 -5.74
N ALA A 172 25.00 -1.59 -6.03
CA ALA A 172 23.74 -1.23 -6.68
C ALA A 172 23.62 -1.87 -8.07
N THR A 173 22.43 -2.37 -8.39
CA THR A 173 22.10 -3.01 -9.68
C THR A 173 21.05 -2.23 -10.47
N GLY A 174 20.51 -1.15 -9.90
CA GLY A 174 19.41 -0.39 -10.48
C GLY A 174 18.07 -1.12 -10.35
N THR A 175 17.08 -0.64 -11.08
CA THR A 175 15.74 -1.25 -11.12
C THR A 175 15.30 -1.49 -12.55
N GLN A 176 14.88 -2.73 -12.82
CA GLN A 176 14.39 -3.17 -14.12
C GLN A 176 12.94 -3.66 -13.98
N PHE A 177 12.15 -3.49 -15.03
CA PHE A 177 10.76 -3.90 -15.10
C PHE A 177 10.54 -4.86 -16.26
N ASP A 178 9.77 -5.92 -16.02
CA ASP A 178 9.32 -6.83 -17.06
C ASP A 178 7.84 -6.60 -17.35
N LEU A 179 7.59 -6.00 -18.52
CA LEU A 179 6.25 -5.70 -19.01
C LEU A 179 5.80 -6.68 -20.11
N SER A 180 6.53 -7.78 -20.33
CA SER A 180 6.23 -8.75 -21.40
C SER A 180 4.79 -9.28 -21.32
N HIS A 181 4.28 -9.54 -20.12
CA HIS A 181 2.90 -10.01 -19.92
C HIS A 181 1.84 -8.98 -20.30
N TYR A 182 2.11 -7.68 -20.16
CA TYR A 182 1.19 -6.65 -20.63
C TYR A 182 1.34 -6.41 -22.14
N ASN A 183 2.58 -6.36 -22.63
CA ASN A 183 2.87 -6.13 -24.04
C ASN A 183 2.25 -7.20 -24.94
N SER A 184 2.20 -8.46 -24.48
CA SER A 184 1.59 -9.58 -25.22
C SER A 184 0.10 -9.39 -25.55
N VAL A 185 -0.61 -8.56 -24.78
CA VAL A 185 -2.05 -8.30 -24.94
C VAL A 185 -2.36 -6.84 -25.32
N ALA A 186 -1.34 -5.99 -25.42
CA ALA A 186 -1.50 -4.53 -25.52
C ALA A 186 -2.21 -4.02 -26.79
N ALA A 187 -2.15 -4.80 -27.87
CA ALA A 187 -2.85 -4.49 -29.12
C ALA A 187 -4.39 -4.55 -28.96
N ASN A 188 -4.88 -5.30 -27.96
CA ASN A 188 -6.30 -5.37 -27.62
C ASN A 188 -6.55 -4.64 -26.30
N SER A 189 -7.22 -3.49 -26.37
CA SER A 189 -7.53 -2.63 -25.22
C SER A 189 -8.30 -3.35 -24.12
N ALA A 190 -9.27 -4.19 -24.49
CA ALA A 190 -10.07 -4.94 -23.53
C ALA A 190 -9.20 -5.96 -22.77
N ALA A 191 -8.37 -6.73 -23.49
CA ALA A 191 -7.49 -7.72 -22.88
C ALA A 191 -6.42 -7.07 -21.99
N LEU A 192 -5.87 -5.91 -22.40
CA LEU A 192 -4.95 -5.14 -21.57
C LEU A 192 -5.64 -4.66 -20.27
N LEU A 193 -6.85 -4.13 -20.38
CA LEU A 193 -7.61 -3.65 -19.22
C LEU A 193 -8.05 -4.77 -18.29
N ASP A 194 -8.37 -5.96 -18.81
CA ASP A 194 -8.65 -7.15 -18.00
C ASP A 194 -7.42 -7.53 -17.17
N ARG A 195 -6.24 -7.56 -17.81
CA ARG A 195 -4.97 -7.84 -17.12
C ARG A 195 -4.65 -6.80 -16.04
N VAL A 196 -4.87 -5.53 -16.34
CA VAL A 196 -4.65 -4.42 -15.39
C VAL A 196 -5.67 -4.47 -14.24
N ASN A 197 -6.92 -4.81 -14.52
CA ASN A 197 -7.97 -5.00 -13.52
C ASN A 197 -7.59 -6.12 -12.53
N ASP A 198 -7.12 -7.25 -13.03
CA ASP A 198 -6.72 -8.38 -12.19
C ASP A 198 -5.56 -8.02 -11.26
N VAL A 199 -4.54 -7.33 -11.78
CA VAL A 199 -3.30 -7.06 -11.03
C VAL A 199 -3.42 -5.84 -10.12
N LEU A 200 -3.93 -4.72 -10.63
CA LEU A 200 -3.98 -3.46 -9.90
C LEU A 200 -5.32 -3.22 -9.20
N PHE A 201 -6.43 -3.81 -9.62
CA PHE A 201 -7.75 -3.57 -8.99
C PHE A 201 -8.31 -4.80 -8.28
N ALA A 202 -7.56 -5.91 -8.26
CA ALA A 202 -8.03 -7.19 -7.72
C ALA A 202 -9.39 -7.63 -8.33
N GLY A 203 -9.59 -7.36 -9.61
CA GLY A 203 -10.81 -7.68 -10.36
C GLY A 203 -11.98 -6.72 -10.15
N ARG A 204 -11.78 -5.56 -9.49
CA ARG A 204 -12.86 -4.66 -9.03
C ARG A 204 -12.84 -3.29 -9.70
N MET A 205 -12.15 -3.13 -10.83
CA MET A 205 -12.15 -1.90 -11.60
C MET A 205 -13.58 -1.53 -11.99
N SER A 206 -14.01 -0.32 -11.62
CA SER A 206 -15.35 0.14 -12.01
C SER A 206 -15.46 0.31 -13.53
N SER A 207 -16.69 0.20 -14.06
CA SER A 207 -16.97 0.45 -15.48
C SER A 207 -16.58 1.86 -15.91
N THR A 208 -16.76 2.85 -15.03
CA THR A 208 -16.35 4.25 -15.25
C THR A 208 -14.84 4.38 -15.38
N THR A 209 -14.08 3.84 -14.42
CA THR A 209 -12.61 3.89 -14.47
C THR A 209 -12.08 3.15 -15.69
N ARG A 210 -12.67 1.99 -16.01
CA ARG A 210 -12.34 1.23 -17.22
C ARG A 210 -12.52 2.05 -18.49
N ALA A 211 -13.67 2.73 -18.64
CA ALA A 211 -13.96 3.54 -19.82
C ALA A 211 -12.99 4.72 -19.99
N ILE A 212 -12.61 5.38 -18.89
CA ILE A 212 -11.63 6.49 -18.90
C ILE A 212 -10.27 5.99 -19.38
N ILE A 213 -9.77 4.90 -18.80
CA ILE A 213 -8.46 4.35 -19.19
C ILE A 213 -8.52 3.81 -20.63
N GLN A 214 -9.62 3.16 -21.01
CA GLN A 214 -9.84 2.67 -22.38
C GLN A 214 -9.73 3.78 -23.41
N THR A 215 -10.40 4.91 -23.16
CA THR A 215 -10.37 6.08 -24.05
C THR A 215 -8.94 6.59 -24.25
N ALA A 216 -8.14 6.64 -23.18
CA ALA A 216 -6.76 7.10 -23.25
C ALA A 216 -5.84 6.14 -24.01
N ILE A 217 -6.01 4.81 -23.83
CA ILE A 217 -5.18 3.84 -24.58
C ILE A 217 -5.61 3.73 -26.04
N ASP A 218 -6.90 3.87 -26.35
CA ASP A 218 -7.43 3.82 -27.73
C ASP A 218 -6.97 5.03 -28.57
N ALA A 219 -6.58 6.13 -27.94
CA ALA A 219 -5.94 7.26 -28.61
C ALA A 219 -4.49 6.98 -29.06
N ILE A 220 -3.88 5.88 -28.62
CA ILE A 220 -2.51 5.48 -28.96
C ILE A 220 -2.57 4.33 -29.97
N ALA A 221 -1.78 4.43 -31.04
CA ALA A 221 -1.72 3.43 -32.11
C ALA A 221 -1.48 2.01 -31.54
N THR A 222 -2.20 1.02 -32.06
CA THR A 222 -2.12 -0.37 -31.59
C THR A 222 -0.74 -1.01 -31.78
N SER A 223 0.07 -0.47 -32.70
CA SER A 223 1.48 -0.84 -32.90
C SER A 223 2.41 -0.30 -31.81
N ASP A 224 2.04 0.78 -31.11
CA ASP A 224 2.80 1.31 -29.98
C ASP A 224 2.33 0.67 -28.67
N THR A 225 2.65 -0.62 -28.54
CA THR A 225 2.26 -1.42 -27.38
C THR A 225 2.87 -0.89 -26.08
N ALA A 226 4.11 -0.39 -26.14
CA ALA A 226 4.83 0.08 -24.97
C ALA A 226 4.15 1.31 -24.33
N THR A 227 3.81 2.32 -25.14
CA THR A 227 3.13 3.52 -24.62
C THR A 227 1.72 3.18 -24.13
N ARG A 228 0.99 2.29 -24.81
CA ARG A 228 -0.34 1.82 -24.37
C ARG A 228 -0.29 1.17 -22.99
N VAL A 229 0.67 0.27 -22.76
CA VAL A 229 0.87 -0.40 -21.46
C VAL A 229 1.23 0.62 -20.38
N LYS A 230 2.20 1.51 -20.64
CA LYS A 230 2.63 2.51 -19.67
C LYS A 230 1.49 3.47 -19.30
N THR A 231 0.71 3.91 -20.27
CA THR A 231 -0.48 4.76 -20.05
C THR A 231 -1.54 4.03 -19.21
N ALA A 232 -1.85 2.78 -19.53
CA ALA A 232 -2.81 1.98 -18.76
C ALA A 232 -2.38 1.83 -17.30
N LEU A 233 -1.11 1.47 -17.06
CA LEU A 233 -0.56 1.30 -15.71
C LEU A 233 -0.50 2.63 -14.96
N TYR A 234 -0.12 3.72 -15.62
CA TYR A 234 -0.05 5.05 -15.02
C TYR A 234 -1.43 5.49 -14.52
N LEU A 235 -2.42 5.54 -15.41
CA LEU A 235 -3.78 5.97 -15.08
C LEU A 235 -4.43 5.08 -14.03
N SER A 236 -4.15 3.78 -14.10
CA SER A 236 -4.59 2.84 -13.07
C SER A 236 -3.97 3.15 -11.73
N SER A 237 -2.65 3.37 -11.67
CA SER A 237 -1.93 3.59 -10.42
C SER A 237 -2.31 4.88 -9.70
N VAL A 238 -2.77 5.90 -10.44
CA VAL A 238 -3.22 7.18 -9.88
C VAL A 238 -4.74 7.23 -9.66
N SER A 239 -5.46 6.19 -10.05
CA SER A 239 -6.91 6.13 -9.84
C SER A 239 -7.25 6.06 -8.35
N PRO A 240 -8.33 6.70 -7.88
CA PRO A 240 -8.74 6.63 -6.47
C PRO A 240 -9.02 5.20 -5.99
N GLU A 241 -9.53 4.34 -6.87
CA GLU A 241 -9.87 2.95 -6.59
C GLU A 241 -8.64 2.10 -6.20
N THR A 242 -7.45 2.46 -6.70
CA THR A 242 -6.21 1.75 -6.33
C THR A 242 -5.50 2.37 -5.14
N GLN A 243 -5.84 3.60 -4.72
CA GLN A 243 -5.17 4.27 -3.60
C GLN A 243 -5.52 3.64 -2.26
N VAL A 244 -6.71 3.04 -2.10
CA VAL A 244 -7.17 2.42 -0.85
C VAL A 244 -6.93 0.91 -0.90
N LEU A 245 -6.27 0.37 0.12
CA LEU A 245 -6.04 -1.06 0.33
C LEU A 245 -7.20 -1.65 1.14
N ARG A 246 -7.72 -2.80 0.70
CA ARG A 246 -8.86 -3.52 1.29
C ARG A 246 -8.66 -5.02 1.25
#